data_AF-A0A923EJ35-F1
#
_entry.id   AF-A0A923EJ35-F1
#
_cell.length_a   1.000
_cell.length_b   1.000
_cell.length_c   1.000
_cell.angle_alpha   90.00
_cell.angle_beta   90.00
_cell.angle_gamma   90.00
#
_symmetry.space_group_name_H-M   'P 1'
#
loop_
_entity.id
_entity.type
_entity.pdbx_description
1 polymer ?
#
loop_
_entity_poly.entity_id
_entity_poly.type
_entity_poly.pdbx_seq_one_letter_code
_entity_poly.pdbx_strand_id
1 'polypeptide(L)'
;MLGKMLLRLVLDDLDTDEVSDEYADRRKLFDCLDQAAAMFVRETGLLRATKEITTVADSQSYVLPPDFINLYVRDSMGNFYIRYTDADENDNHPCLTSYDLIFRANNTESEETPCRFAVMDQAAKSSVITGTASSAGAQADDGSCVLTDSTKAFTGANLVYPRDVIHNTTDGSYGYVLEVTDDTHLEVALFEGTDNDFTSSDAYVIQPGSQYQLILDYPSATAGHTITVPYVCMPSPVYHDTGWWRFNPRHCRAIVSGAATLFKMPKREFSEAAQIGGLFAQEITRSRQERAVQILSRKNRNRR
;
A
#
# COMPACT_ATOMS: atom_id res chain seq x y z
N MET A 1 -1.06 -11.06 13.74
CA MET A 1 -1.12 -10.53 15.12
C MET A 1 -2.15 -9.41 15.10
N LEU A 2 -3.04 -9.35 16.09
CA LEU A 2 -4.14 -8.37 16.14
C LEU A 2 -3.62 -6.97 16.48
N GLY A 3 -4.32 -5.92 16.04
CA GLY A 3 -4.00 -4.52 16.26
C GLY A 3 -3.81 -4.18 17.73
N LYS A 4 -4.73 -4.64 18.59
CA LYS A 4 -4.62 -4.47 20.04
C LYS A 4 -3.34 -5.07 20.63
N MET A 5 -2.91 -6.22 20.11
CA MET A 5 -1.66 -6.85 20.55
C MET A 5 -0.44 -6.10 20.02
N LEU A 6 -0.50 -5.58 18.80
CA LEU A 6 0.57 -4.77 18.22
C LEU A 6 0.77 -3.50 19.04
N LEU A 7 -0.31 -2.77 19.36
CA LEU A 7 -0.25 -1.58 20.20
C LEU A 7 0.35 -1.88 21.57
N ARG A 8 -0.10 -2.95 22.23
CA ARG A 8 0.46 -3.34 23.53
C ARG A 8 1.97 -3.58 23.46
N LEU A 9 2.44 -4.28 22.44
CA LEU A 9 3.88 -4.51 22.30
C LEU A 9 4.66 -3.23 21.97
N VAL A 10 4.05 -2.28 21.25
CA VAL A 10 4.68 -0.96 21.02
C VAL A 10 4.80 -0.21 22.35
N LEU A 11 3.74 -0.22 23.15
CA LEU A 11 3.74 0.40 24.48
C LEU A 11 4.78 -0.24 25.41
N ASP A 12 4.88 -1.57 25.40
CA ASP A 12 5.92 -2.32 26.12
C ASP A 12 7.34 -1.87 25.67
N ASP A 13 7.59 -1.71 24.37
CA ASP A 13 8.88 -1.23 23.82
C ASP A 13 9.14 0.27 24.12
N LEU A 14 8.09 1.05 24.37
CA LEU A 14 8.17 2.46 24.75
C LEU A 14 8.29 2.70 26.26
N ASP A 15 8.23 1.64 27.07
CA ASP A 15 8.23 1.68 28.54
C ASP A 15 7.07 2.54 29.11
N THR A 16 5.87 2.37 28.54
CA THR A 16 4.63 3.01 29.01
C THR A 16 3.48 2.03 28.97
N ASP A 17 2.57 2.09 29.94
CA ASP A 17 1.44 1.16 30.05
C ASP A 17 0.14 1.70 29.44
N GLU A 18 0.09 3.00 29.14
CA GLU A 18 -1.13 3.70 28.74
C GLU A 18 -0.97 4.46 27.42
N VAL A 19 -2.03 4.41 26.63
CA VAL A 19 -2.26 5.32 25.50
C VAL A 19 -2.72 6.66 26.08
N SER A 20 -2.05 7.74 25.72
CA SER A 20 -2.41 9.08 26.19
C SER A 20 -2.27 10.11 25.07
N ASP A 21 -3.23 11.03 24.99
CA ASP A 21 -3.25 12.06 23.93
C ASP A 21 -2.00 12.96 23.96
N GLU A 22 -1.42 13.16 25.16
CA GLU A 22 -0.23 13.98 25.37
C GLU A 22 1.07 13.31 24.91
N TYR A 23 1.21 12.01 25.15
CA TYR A 23 2.48 11.32 24.91
C TYR A 23 2.40 10.30 23.78
N ALA A 24 1.49 9.34 23.88
CA ALA A 24 1.37 8.16 23.03
C ALA A 24 -0.06 8.02 22.50
N ASP A 25 -0.46 9.01 21.70
CA ASP A 25 -1.76 9.04 21.04
C ASP A 25 -1.96 7.80 20.15
N ARG A 26 -3.16 7.20 20.21
CA ARG A 26 -3.50 5.94 19.55
C ARG A 26 -3.23 6.01 18.05
N ARG A 27 -3.62 7.13 17.42
CA ARG A 27 -3.45 7.32 15.99
C ARG A 27 -1.97 7.41 15.63
N LYS A 28 -1.18 8.21 16.33
CA LYS A 28 0.28 8.31 16.11
C LYS A 28 0.99 6.96 16.24
N LEU A 29 0.57 6.11 17.19
CA LEU A 29 1.12 4.76 17.33
C LEU A 29 0.80 3.89 16.12
N PHE A 30 -0.44 3.94 15.61
CA PHE A 30 -0.81 3.22 14.39
C PHE A 30 -0.11 3.76 13.14
N ASP A 31 0.05 5.09 13.01
CA ASP A 31 0.82 5.70 11.93
C ASP A 31 2.27 5.16 11.92
N CYS A 32 2.91 5.07 13.09
CA CYS A 32 4.25 4.51 13.21
C CYS A 32 4.28 3.01 12.87
N LEU A 33 3.26 2.25 13.27
CA LEU A 33 3.10 0.83 12.93
C LEU A 33 2.96 0.61 11.42
N ASP A 34 2.08 1.37 10.76
CA ASP A 34 1.85 1.27 9.32
C ASP A 34 3.11 1.66 8.53
N GLN A 35 3.78 2.75 8.93
CA GLN A 35 5.05 3.18 8.33
C GLN A 35 6.15 2.11 8.49
N ALA A 36 6.32 1.57 9.70
CA ALA A 36 7.31 0.52 9.95
C ALA A 36 7.00 -0.75 9.15
N ALA A 37 5.74 -1.12 9.02
CA ALA A 37 5.31 -2.27 8.22
C ALA A 37 5.59 -2.05 6.73
N ALA A 38 5.27 -0.87 6.20
CA ALA A 38 5.56 -0.51 4.81
C ALA A 38 7.07 -0.52 4.53
N MET A 39 7.89 0.04 5.43
CA MET A 39 9.35 -0.03 5.35
C MET A 39 9.86 -1.46 5.39
N PHE A 40 9.35 -2.29 6.30
CA PHE A 40 9.75 -3.70 6.41
C PHE A 40 9.49 -4.46 5.11
N VAL A 41 8.30 -4.28 4.53
CA VAL A 41 7.93 -4.95 3.28
C VAL A 41 8.74 -4.43 2.10
N ARG A 42 9.01 -3.12 2.02
CA ARG A 42 9.88 -2.53 1.01
C ARG A 42 11.27 -3.15 1.02
N GLU A 43 11.86 -3.30 2.21
CA GLU A 43 13.22 -3.80 2.36
C GLU A 43 13.34 -5.33 2.16
N THR A 44 12.30 -6.09 2.50
CA THR A 44 12.32 -7.56 2.46
C THR A 44 11.68 -8.15 1.20
N GLY A 45 10.72 -7.43 0.59
CA GLY A 45 9.89 -7.91 -0.52
C GLY A 45 9.12 -9.20 -0.18
N LEU A 46 8.64 -9.31 1.07
CA LEU A 46 7.92 -10.48 1.58
C LEU A 46 6.49 -10.57 1.06
N LEU A 47 5.75 -9.45 1.09
CA LEU A 47 4.41 -9.40 0.51
C LEU A 47 4.51 -9.12 -0.98
N ARG A 48 3.80 -9.92 -1.77
CA ARG A 48 3.82 -9.86 -3.22
C ARG A 48 2.43 -10.06 -3.74
N ALA A 49 2.12 -9.35 -4.80
CA ALA A 49 0.88 -9.45 -5.53
C ALA A 49 1.15 -9.37 -7.03
N THR A 50 0.11 -9.67 -7.80
CA THR A 50 0.10 -9.54 -9.25
C THR A 50 -1.09 -8.68 -9.63
N LYS A 51 -0.88 -7.72 -10.52
CA LYS A 51 -1.96 -6.94 -11.12
C LYS A 51 -2.02 -7.25 -12.61
N GLU A 52 -3.22 -7.52 -13.09
CA GLU A 52 -3.52 -7.58 -14.51
C GLU A 52 -4.18 -6.26 -14.92
N ILE A 53 -3.66 -5.68 -16.01
CA ILE A 53 -4.13 -4.42 -16.59
C ILE A 53 -4.47 -4.70 -18.04
N THR A 54 -5.71 -4.40 -18.43
CA THR A 54 -6.14 -4.48 -19.82
C THR A 54 -5.69 -3.23 -20.58
N THR A 55 -5.03 -3.40 -21.72
CA THR A 55 -4.60 -2.27 -22.55
C THR A 55 -5.78 -1.55 -23.17
N VAL A 56 -5.60 -0.26 -23.41
CA VAL A 56 -6.52 0.58 -24.16
C VAL A 56 -5.80 1.06 -25.40
N ALA A 57 -6.47 1.02 -26.55
CA ALA A 57 -5.90 1.47 -27.82
C ALA A 57 -5.43 2.92 -27.69
N ASP A 58 -4.26 3.20 -28.26
CA ASP A 58 -3.55 4.48 -28.25
C ASP A 58 -3.20 5.01 -26.85
N SER A 59 -3.27 4.16 -25.81
CA SER A 59 -2.82 4.50 -24.46
C SER A 59 -1.43 3.95 -24.19
N GLN A 60 -0.61 4.81 -23.59
CA GLN A 60 0.75 4.48 -23.14
C GLN A 60 0.85 4.36 -21.62
N SER A 61 -0.10 4.93 -20.87
CA SER A 61 -0.03 5.08 -19.41
C SER A 61 -1.13 4.30 -18.72
N TYR A 62 -0.75 3.58 -17.66
CA TYR A 62 -1.61 2.68 -16.93
C TYR A 62 -1.41 2.84 -15.43
N VAL A 63 -2.49 3.10 -14.69
CA VAL A 63 -2.43 3.29 -13.24
C VAL A 63 -2.09 1.96 -12.56
N LEU A 64 -1.11 1.99 -11.67
CA LEU A 64 -0.74 0.86 -10.83
C LEU A 64 -1.58 0.86 -9.55
N PRO A 65 -1.74 -0.31 -8.91
CA PRO A 65 -2.41 -0.39 -7.62
C PRO A 65 -1.78 0.58 -6.60
N PRO A 66 -2.56 1.22 -5.72
CA PRO A 66 -2.03 2.17 -4.75
C PRO A 66 -1.17 1.50 -3.67
N ASP A 67 -1.29 0.20 -3.48
CA ASP A 67 -0.41 -0.59 -2.63
C ASP A 67 0.92 -0.96 -3.31
N PHE A 68 1.17 -0.52 -4.54
CA PHE A 68 2.42 -0.76 -5.24
C PHE A 68 3.61 -0.10 -4.53
N ILE A 69 4.62 -0.91 -4.17
CA ILE A 69 5.90 -0.43 -3.64
C ILE A 69 6.99 -0.50 -4.71
N ASN A 70 7.21 -1.68 -5.28
CA ASN A 70 8.28 -1.93 -6.25
C ASN A 70 8.04 -3.25 -6.99
N LEU A 71 8.74 -3.47 -8.11
CA LEU A 71 8.80 -4.75 -8.79
C LEU A 71 9.71 -5.72 -8.02
N TYR A 72 9.48 -7.04 -8.16
CA TYR A 72 10.35 -8.06 -7.54
C TYR A 72 10.90 -9.12 -8.50
N VAL A 73 10.35 -9.23 -9.71
CA VAL A 73 10.77 -10.25 -10.69
C VAL A 73 11.86 -9.66 -11.57
N ARG A 74 12.95 -10.40 -11.74
CA ARG A 74 14.11 -9.98 -12.54
C ARG A 74 14.52 -11.08 -13.52
N ASP A 75 15.02 -10.67 -14.67
CA ASP A 75 15.58 -11.56 -15.68
C ASP A 75 16.97 -12.10 -15.25
N SER A 76 17.63 -12.85 -16.15
CA SER A 76 18.97 -13.37 -15.92
C SER A 76 20.06 -12.29 -15.86
N MET A 77 19.79 -11.11 -16.43
CA MET A 77 20.68 -9.94 -16.43
C MET A 77 20.45 -9.02 -15.22
N GLY A 78 19.40 -9.28 -14.43
CA GLY A 78 19.03 -8.50 -13.25
C GLY A 78 18.07 -7.34 -13.52
N ASN A 79 17.55 -7.20 -14.74
CA ASN A 79 16.55 -6.19 -15.10
C ASN A 79 15.17 -6.64 -14.63
N PHE A 80 14.38 -5.68 -14.15
CA PHE A 80 12.97 -5.96 -13.88
C PHE A 80 12.21 -6.07 -15.19
N TYR A 81 11.23 -6.96 -15.25
CA TYR A 81 10.35 -7.11 -16.40
C TYR A 81 8.91 -7.35 -15.96
N ILE A 82 7.98 -7.06 -16.86
CA ILE A 82 6.57 -7.41 -16.76
C ILE A 82 6.24 -8.46 -17.82
N ARG A 83 5.10 -9.13 -17.72
CA ARG A 83 4.60 -9.97 -18.81
C ARG A 83 3.51 -9.20 -19.56
N TYR A 84 3.60 -9.21 -20.88
CA TYR A 84 2.62 -8.62 -21.78
C TYR A 84 2.08 -9.74 -22.66
N THR A 85 0.78 -10.01 -22.60
CA THR A 85 0.14 -11.09 -23.34
C THR A 85 -0.78 -10.47 -24.40
N ASP A 86 -0.52 -10.76 -25.67
CA ASP A 86 -1.31 -10.27 -26.80
C ASP A 86 -2.62 -11.04 -26.99
N ALA A 87 -3.40 -10.68 -28.01
CA ALA A 87 -4.68 -11.33 -28.33
C ALA A 87 -4.55 -12.81 -28.76
N ASP A 88 -3.38 -13.22 -29.23
CA ASP A 88 -3.08 -14.59 -29.66
C ASP A 88 -2.41 -15.41 -28.54
N GLU A 89 -2.44 -14.90 -27.30
CA GLU A 89 -1.81 -15.49 -26.11
C GLU A 89 -0.27 -15.60 -26.20
N ASN A 90 0.39 -14.80 -27.05
CA ASN A 90 1.85 -14.72 -27.06
C ASN A 90 2.34 -13.82 -25.93
N ASP A 91 3.27 -14.35 -25.14
CA ASP A 91 3.91 -13.62 -24.06
C ASP A 91 5.16 -12.87 -24.56
N ASN A 92 5.19 -11.56 -24.33
CA ASN A 92 6.40 -10.74 -24.38
C ASN A 92 6.80 -10.29 -22.97
N HIS A 93 8.07 -9.91 -22.81
CA HIS A 93 8.65 -9.48 -21.53
C HIS A 93 9.29 -8.09 -21.63
N PRO A 94 8.49 -7.01 -21.72
CA PRO A 94 9.02 -5.66 -21.68
C PRO A 94 9.88 -5.44 -20.44
N CYS A 95 11.05 -4.84 -20.63
CA CYS A 95 12.01 -4.59 -19.56
C CYS A 95 11.92 -3.17 -19.02
N LEU A 96 12.15 -3.01 -17.71
CA LEU A 96 12.14 -1.71 -17.04
C LEU A 96 13.27 -0.85 -17.59
N THR A 97 12.95 0.38 -17.95
CA THR A 97 13.88 1.42 -18.37
C THR A 97 13.60 2.72 -17.63
N SER A 98 14.51 3.70 -17.74
CA SER A 98 14.28 5.03 -17.18
C SER A 98 13.24 5.79 -17.99
N TYR A 99 12.34 6.50 -17.32
CA TYR A 99 11.36 7.36 -17.99
C TYR A 99 12.00 8.35 -18.97
N ASP A 100 13.18 8.92 -18.64
CA ASP A 100 13.93 9.82 -19.52
C ASP A 100 14.22 9.24 -20.90
N LEU A 101 14.43 7.92 -21.00
CA LEU A 101 14.68 7.27 -22.29
C LEU A 101 13.40 7.18 -23.13
N ILE A 102 12.27 6.86 -22.49
CA ILE A 102 10.96 6.86 -23.15
C ILE A 102 10.59 8.28 -23.59
N PHE A 103 10.77 9.26 -22.70
CA PHE A 103 10.52 10.67 -22.97
C PHE A 103 11.36 11.19 -24.14
N ARG A 104 12.66 10.85 -24.19
CA ARG A 104 13.55 11.25 -25.29
C ARG A 104 13.23 10.56 -26.61
N ALA A 105 12.81 9.30 -26.56
CA ALA A 105 12.40 8.58 -27.77
C ALA A 105 11.12 9.19 -28.37
N ASN A 106 10.19 9.63 -27.50
CA ASN A 106 8.93 10.28 -27.87
C ASN A 106 8.19 9.52 -28.99
N ASN A 107 8.08 8.20 -28.85
CA ASN A 107 7.37 7.39 -29.82
C ASN A 107 5.88 7.70 -29.75
N THR A 108 5.32 8.23 -30.84
CA THR A 108 3.89 8.57 -30.96
C THR A 108 3.11 7.58 -31.81
N GLU A 109 3.80 6.70 -32.54
CA GLU A 109 3.18 5.65 -33.34
C GLU A 109 2.86 4.46 -32.44
N SER A 110 1.61 3.98 -32.53
CA SER A 110 1.14 2.85 -31.74
C SER A 110 1.75 1.54 -32.25
N GLU A 111 2.15 0.66 -31.32
CA GLU A 111 2.75 -0.65 -31.59
C GLU A 111 1.93 -1.75 -30.92
N GLU A 112 1.88 -2.94 -31.53
CA GLU A 112 1.16 -4.08 -30.96
C GLU A 112 1.79 -4.57 -29.66
N THR A 113 3.13 -4.57 -29.64
CA THR A 113 3.90 -5.17 -28.55
C THR A 113 5.02 -4.23 -28.10
N PRO A 114 4.94 -3.68 -26.88
CA PRO A 114 5.98 -2.80 -26.35
C PRO A 114 7.25 -3.59 -26.04
N CYS A 115 8.40 -2.92 -26.09
CA CYS A 115 9.69 -3.54 -25.77
C CYS A 115 10.19 -3.15 -24.37
N ARG A 116 9.77 -1.97 -23.88
CA ARG A 116 10.23 -1.40 -22.62
C ARG A 116 9.07 -0.74 -21.89
N PHE A 117 9.28 -0.50 -20.60
CA PHE A 117 8.36 0.29 -19.80
C PHE A 117 9.10 1.06 -18.71
N ALA A 118 8.47 2.08 -18.17
CA ALA A 118 8.91 2.80 -16.98
C ALA A 118 7.81 2.77 -15.92
N VAL A 119 8.19 2.99 -14.67
CA VAL A 119 7.27 3.28 -13.57
C VAL A 119 7.60 4.66 -13.03
N MET A 120 6.59 5.50 -12.85
CA MET A 120 6.75 6.83 -12.27
C MET A 120 5.52 7.22 -11.45
N ASP A 121 5.63 8.28 -10.68
CA ASP A 121 4.48 8.86 -9.99
C ASP A 121 3.46 9.37 -11.02
N GLN A 122 2.18 9.12 -10.74
CA GLN A 122 1.09 9.65 -11.56
C GLN A 122 1.03 11.17 -11.37
N ALA A 123 1.34 11.90 -12.43
CA ALA A 123 1.41 13.37 -12.38
C ALA A 123 0.04 14.03 -12.11
N ALA A 124 -1.04 13.42 -12.59
CA ALA A 124 -2.39 13.90 -12.35
C ALA A 124 -2.85 13.50 -10.95
N LYS A 125 -3.19 14.48 -10.11
CA LYS A 125 -3.80 14.23 -8.80
C LYS A 125 -5.19 13.61 -9.02
N SER A 126 -5.45 12.49 -8.36
CA SER A 126 -6.79 11.90 -8.31
C SER A 126 -7.79 12.90 -7.75
N SER A 127 -8.96 12.99 -8.38
CA SER A 127 -10.03 13.88 -7.94
C SER A 127 -10.45 13.54 -6.52
N VAL A 128 -10.67 14.58 -5.72
CA VAL A 128 -11.25 14.43 -4.38
C VAL A 128 -12.67 13.90 -4.52
N ILE A 129 -13.02 12.93 -3.68
CA ILE A 129 -14.36 12.33 -3.65
C ILE A 129 -15.11 12.99 -2.49
N THR A 130 -16.28 13.55 -2.78
CA THR A 130 -17.16 14.15 -1.76
C THR A 130 -18.52 13.47 -1.80
N GLY A 131 -19.13 13.29 -0.64
CA GLY A 131 -20.45 12.66 -0.53
C GLY A 131 -21.10 12.90 0.82
N THR A 132 -22.17 12.15 1.06
CA THR A 132 -22.97 12.23 2.27
C THR A 132 -23.37 10.84 2.72
N ALA A 133 -23.10 10.49 3.97
CA ALA A 133 -23.46 9.21 4.53
C ALA A 133 -24.98 9.01 4.47
N SER A 134 -25.41 7.91 3.86
CA SER A 134 -26.81 7.56 3.65
C SER A 134 -27.43 6.82 4.83
N SER A 135 -26.61 6.19 5.68
CA SER A 135 -27.05 5.58 6.93
C SER A 135 -26.02 5.78 8.04
N ALA A 136 -26.46 5.64 9.28
CA ALA A 136 -25.55 5.65 10.42
C ALA A 136 -24.70 4.36 10.43
N GLY A 137 -23.39 4.53 10.55
CA GLY A 137 -22.44 3.49 10.92
C GLY A 137 -21.83 3.89 12.24
N ALA A 138 -22.33 3.33 13.34
CA ALA A 138 -21.77 3.59 14.66
C ALA A 138 -20.33 3.06 14.72
N GLN A 139 -19.47 3.78 15.45
CA GLN A 139 -18.12 3.29 15.75
C GLN A 139 -18.22 1.97 16.51
N ALA A 140 -17.54 0.95 16.01
CA ALA A 140 -17.40 -0.33 16.70
C ALA A 140 -16.42 -0.21 17.87
N ASP A 141 -16.56 -1.08 18.87
CA ASP A 141 -15.70 -1.10 20.07
C ASP A 141 -14.20 -1.27 19.77
N ASP A 142 -13.84 -1.71 18.56
CA ASP A 142 -12.46 -1.88 18.11
C ASP A 142 -11.86 -0.63 17.44
N GLY A 143 -12.68 0.41 17.25
CA GLY A 143 -12.29 1.69 16.65
C GLY A 143 -12.51 1.80 15.15
N SER A 144 -13.08 0.78 14.48
CA SER A 144 -13.52 0.92 13.09
C SER A 144 -14.95 1.46 12.99
N CYS A 145 -15.30 2.01 11.83
CA CYS A 145 -16.60 2.56 11.50
C CYS A 145 -16.91 2.23 10.04
N VAL A 146 -18.19 2.08 9.71
CA VAL A 146 -18.62 1.84 8.32
C VAL A 146 -19.23 3.11 7.75
N LEU A 147 -18.66 3.61 6.65
CA LEU A 147 -19.32 4.62 5.83
C LEU A 147 -20.21 3.93 4.80
N THR A 148 -21.50 4.25 4.80
CA THR A 148 -22.46 3.81 3.77
C THR A 148 -22.91 5.00 2.93
N ASP A 149 -22.62 5.01 1.63
CA ASP A 149 -23.15 6.00 0.68
C ASP A 149 -23.73 5.31 -0.56
N SER A 150 -25.05 5.09 -0.53
CA SER A 150 -25.81 4.47 -1.63
C SER A 150 -25.82 5.28 -2.94
N THR A 151 -25.31 6.52 -2.94
CA THR A 151 -25.24 7.37 -4.13
C THR A 151 -23.87 7.34 -4.80
N LYS A 152 -22.87 6.70 -4.17
CA LYS A 152 -21.49 6.61 -4.64
C LYS A 152 -21.13 5.16 -4.93
N ALA A 153 -20.28 4.98 -5.95
CA ALA A 153 -19.70 3.70 -6.33
C ALA A 153 -18.19 3.75 -6.10
N PHE A 154 -17.74 3.21 -4.96
CA PHE A 154 -16.36 3.24 -4.45
C PHE A 154 -15.40 2.29 -5.18
N THR A 155 -15.92 1.30 -5.92
CA THR A 155 -15.13 0.38 -6.75
C THR A 155 -15.08 0.80 -8.23
N GLY A 156 -15.87 1.82 -8.60
CA GLY A 156 -16.08 2.26 -9.98
C GLY A 156 -15.59 3.68 -10.21
N ALA A 157 -16.52 4.58 -10.54
CA ALA A 157 -16.19 5.96 -10.92
C ALA A 157 -15.57 6.79 -9.78
N ASN A 158 -15.84 6.45 -8.51
CA ASN A 158 -15.27 7.11 -7.34
C ASN A 158 -14.30 6.15 -6.66
N LEU A 159 -13.28 5.71 -7.39
CA LEU A 159 -12.41 4.64 -6.95
C LEU A 159 -11.67 5.03 -5.65
N VAL A 160 -11.96 4.30 -4.58
CA VAL A 160 -11.35 4.44 -3.26
C VAL A 160 -10.47 3.23 -2.98
N TYR A 161 -9.44 3.41 -2.17
CA TYR A 161 -8.54 2.36 -1.77
C TYR A 161 -8.16 2.42 -0.29
N PRO A 162 -7.71 1.29 0.30
CA PRO A 162 -7.11 1.29 1.63
C PRO A 162 -5.96 2.32 1.73
N ARG A 163 -5.90 3.02 2.86
CA ARG A 163 -5.04 4.18 3.17
C ARG A 163 -5.42 5.51 2.52
N ASP A 164 -6.49 5.59 1.73
CA ASP A 164 -7.03 6.89 1.36
C ASP A 164 -7.47 7.64 2.62
N VAL A 165 -7.22 8.95 2.65
CA VAL A 165 -7.53 9.79 3.80
C VAL A 165 -8.99 10.18 3.73
N ILE A 166 -9.74 9.97 4.80
CA ILE A 166 -11.15 10.31 4.90
C ILE A 166 -11.39 11.30 6.03
N HIS A 167 -12.15 12.36 5.74
CA HIS A 167 -12.56 13.37 6.70
C HIS A 167 -14.09 13.38 6.78
N ASN A 168 -14.66 13.20 7.98
CA ASN A 168 -16.05 13.56 8.26
C ASN A 168 -16.07 15.08 8.53
N THR A 169 -16.57 15.83 7.56
CA THR A 169 -16.59 17.29 7.64
C THR A 169 -17.69 17.83 8.56
N THR A 170 -18.54 16.95 9.09
CA THR A 170 -19.67 17.30 9.97
C THR A 170 -19.24 17.41 11.42
N ASP A 171 -18.52 16.40 11.93
CA ASP A 171 -18.08 16.32 13.33
C ASP A 171 -16.57 16.64 13.52
N GLY A 172 -15.84 16.82 12.41
CA GLY A 172 -14.41 17.12 12.39
C GLY A 172 -13.49 15.90 12.50
N SER A 173 -14.03 14.69 12.60
CA SER A 173 -13.24 13.46 12.65
C SER A 173 -12.56 13.19 11.31
N TYR A 174 -11.42 12.50 11.39
CA TYR A 174 -10.68 12.10 10.21
C TYR A 174 -9.87 10.84 10.46
N GLY A 175 -9.45 10.20 9.38
CA GLY A 175 -8.57 9.05 9.45
C GLY A 175 -8.40 8.39 8.09
N TYR A 176 -8.50 7.07 8.06
CA TYR A 176 -8.08 6.29 6.91
C TYR A 176 -9.10 5.24 6.52
N VAL A 177 -9.23 5.01 5.22
CA VAL A 177 -9.95 3.85 4.69
C VAL A 177 -9.16 2.59 4.99
N LEU A 178 -9.81 1.61 5.60
CA LEU A 178 -9.23 0.31 5.93
C LEU A 178 -9.48 -0.70 4.82
N GLU A 179 -10.73 -0.76 4.35
CA GLU A 179 -11.19 -1.71 3.33
C GLU A 179 -12.36 -1.11 2.54
N VAL A 180 -12.42 -1.44 1.25
CA VAL A 180 -13.60 -1.19 0.40
C VAL A 180 -14.41 -2.48 0.39
N THR A 181 -15.49 -2.53 1.16
CA THR A 181 -16.28 -3.76 1.34
C THR A 181 -17.14 -4.05 0.11
N ASP A 182 -17.75 -3.01 -0.46
CA ASP A 182 -18.48 -3.06 -1.72
C ASP A 182 -18.58 -1.65 -2.36
N ASP A 183 -19.37 -1.51 -3.43
CA ASP A 183 -19.55 -0.25 -4.15
C ASP A 183 -20.05 0.90 -3.27
N THR A 184 -20.77 0.61 -2.19
CA THR A 184 -21.46 1.62 -1.35
C THR A 184 -20.98 1.64 0.10
N HIS A 185 -20.08 0.73 0.48
CA HIS A 185 -19.60 0.58 1.85
C HIS A 185 -18.07 0.64 1.94
N LEU A 186 -17.59 1.46 2.87
CA LEU A 186 -16.18 1.53 3.27
C LEU A 186 -16.06 1.22 4.75
N GLU A 187 -15.12 0.36 5.12
CA GLU A 187 -14.65 0.27 6.49
C GLU A 187 -13.53 1.29 6.69
N VAL A 188 -13.63 2.12 7.71
CA VAL A 188 -12.70 3.21 8.01
C VAL A 188 -12.31 3.21 9.48
N ALA A 189 -11.20 3.86 9.82
CA ALA A 189 -10.87 4.24 11.19
C ALA A 189 -10.88 5.77 11.28
N LEU A 190 -11.65 6.32 12.22
CA LEU A 190 -11.77 7.75 12.46
C LEU A 190 -11.22 8.12 13.84
N PHE A 191 -10.63 9.31 13.93
CA PHE A 191 -9.95 9.83 15.10
C PHE A 191 -10.21 11.34 15.25
N GLU A 192 -9.99 11.84 16.47
CA GLU A 192 -9.87 13.26 16.79
C GLU A 192 -11.09 14.15 16.47
N GLY A 193 -12.28 13.58 16.20
CA GLY A 193 -13.53 14.32 16.05
C GLY A 193 -14.43 14.31 17.30
N THR A 194 -15.61 14.91 17.16
CA THR A 194 -16.60 14.95 18.26
C THR A 194 -17.17 13.57 18.54
N ASP A 195 -17.66 12.91 17.48
CA ASP A 195 -18.12 11.53 17.46
C ASP A 195 -17.32 10.87 16.32
N ASN A 196 -16.49 9.86 16.59
CA ASN A 196 -15.61 9.28 15.56
C ASN A 196 -16.35 8.23 14.72
N ASP A 197 -17.52 8.60 14.22
CA ASP A 197 -18.41 7.73 13.47
C ASP A 197 -19.04 8.45 12.27
N PHE A 198 -19.96 7.77 11.58
CA PHE A 198 -20.79 8.40 10.57
C PHE A 198 -22.25 8.28 10.98
N THR A 199 -22.94 9.41 11.03
CA THR A 199 -24.40 9.46 11.12
C THR A 199 -25.04 9.72 9.76
N SER A 200 -26.33 9.44 9.63
CA SER A 200 -27.05 9.74 8.39
C SER A 200 -27.03 11.24 8.13
N SER A 201 -26.67 11.64 6.91
CA SER A 201 -26.46 13.02 6.46
C SER A 201 -25.11 13.64 6.78
N ASP A 202 -24.17 12.90 7.38
CA ASP A 202 -22.81 13.40 7.56
C ASP A 202 -22.11 13.59 6.21
N ALA A 203 -21.62 14.80 5.96
CA ALA A 203 -20.83 15.12 4.79
C ALA A 203 -19.38 14.66 4.98
N TYR A 204 -18.81 14.07 3.94
CA TYR A 204 -17.43 13.57 3.97
C TYR A 204 -16.63 13.97 2.74
N VAL A 205 -15.30 13.93 2.92
CA VAL A 205 -14.31 14.13 1.87
C VAL A 205 -13.29 13.00 1.94
N ILE A 206 -13.06 12.31 0.83
CA ILE A 206 -11.99 11.33 0.68
C ILE A 206 -10.93 11.93 -0.26
N GLN A 207 -9.70 11.99 0.22
CA GLN A 207 -8.54 12.39 -0.54
C GLN A 207 -7.73 11.14 -0.92
N PRO A 208 -7.73 10.75 -2.21
CA PRO A 208 -6.96 9.60 -2.63
C PRO A 208 -5.45 9.83 -2.45
N GLY A 209 -4.74 8.74 -2.13
CA GLY A 209 -3.28 8.74 -2.04
C GLY A 209 -2.58 8.96 -3.40
N SER A 210 -1.29 9.28 -3.36
CA SER A 210 -0.46 9.31 -4.56
C SER A 210 -0.33 7.90 -5.16
N GLN A 211 -0.49 7.77 -6.47
CA GLN A 211 -0.40 6.51 -7.19
C GLN A 211 0.79 6.50 -8.14
N TYR A 212 1.27 5.30 -8.45
CA TYR A 212 2.23 5.09 -9.52
C TYR A 212 1.49 4.79 -10.82
N GLN A 213 2.15 5.07 -11.93
CA GLN A 213 1.71 4.64 -13.24
C GLN A 213 2.84 3.92 -13.96
N LEU A 214 2.45 2.93 -14.76
CA LEU A 214 3.28 2.22 -15.71
C LEU A 214 3.15 2.91 -17.07
N ILE A 215 4.28 3.21 -17.69
CA ILE A 215 4.35 3.86 -19.00
C ILE A 215 5.08 2.93 -19.97
N LEU A 216 4.41 2.52 -21.04
CA LEU A 216 5.02 1.72 -22.12
C LEU A 216 5.91 2.60 -23.00
N ASP A 217 6.87 2.03 -23.72
CA ASP A 217 7.71 2.81 -24.64
C ASP A 217 7.00 3.22 -25.94
N TYR A 218 5.87 2.60 -26.25
CA TYR A 218 4.96 2.94 -27.35
C TYR A 218 3.51 2.91 -26.84
N PRO A 219 2.59 3.72 -27.40
CA PRO A 219 1.15 3.52 -27.21
C PRO A 219 0.73 2.13 -27.68
N SER A 220 -0.20 1.49 -26.98
CA SER A 220 -0.73 0.17 -27.38
C SER A 220 -1.60 0.33 -28.62
N ALA A 221 -1.28 -0.33 -29.73
CA ALA A 221 -2.11 -0.28 -30.94
C ALA A 221 -3.48 -0.95 -30.73
N THR A 222 -3.50 -2.05 -29.99
CA THR A 222 -4.71 -2.85 -29.76
C THR A 222 -5.18 -2.71 -28.31
N ALA A 223 -6.51 -2.60 -28.13
CA ALA A 223 -7.15 -2.70 -26.82
C ALA A 223 -7.40 -4.18 -26.48
N GLY A 224 -7.35 -4.53 -25.19
CA GLY A 224 -7.67 -5.89 -24.74
C GLY A 224 -6.47 -6.80 -24.46
N HIS A 225 -5.25 -6.38 -24.79
CA HIS A 225 -4.04 -7.09 -24.34
C HIS A 225 -3.89 -7.01 -22.83
N THR A 226 -3.15 -7.95 -22.24
CA THR A 226 -3.02 -8.04 -20.78
C THR A 226 -1.59 -7.77 -20.34
N ILE A 227 -1.41 -6.72 -19.55
CA ILE A 227 -0.17 -6.44 -18.83
C ILE A 227 -0.25 -7.09 -17.45
N THR A 228 0.57 -8.11 -17.20
CA THR A 228 0.76 -8.72 -15.89
C THR A 228 1.95 -8.08 -15.18
N VAL A 229 1.68 -7.36 -14.09
CA VAL A 229 2.68 -6.67 -13.26
C VAL A 229 2.89 -7.43 -11.96
N PRO A 230 4.01 -8.13 -11.76
CA PRO A 230 4.37 -8.73 -10.47
C PRO A 230 5.08 -7.72 -9.57
N TYR A 231 4.51 -7.41 -8.41
CA TYR A 231 5.00 -6.34 -7.52
C TYR A 231 4.99 -6.72 -6.04
N VAL A 232 5.76 -5.97 -5.27
CA VAL A 232 5.75 -5.94 -3.81
C VAL A 232 4.61 -5.01 -3.40
N CYS A 233 3.63 -5.53 -2.68
CA CYS A 233 2.49 -4.76 -2.20
C CYS A 233 2.70 -4.28 -0.77
N MET A 234 2.11 -3.14 -0.42
CA MET A 234 1.98 -2.70 0.96
C MET A 234 1.12 -3.68 1.77
N PRO A 235 1.36 -3.85 3.08
CA PRO A 235 0.44 -4.61 3.93
C PRO A 235 -0.93 -3.93 3.99
N SER A 236 -1.98 -4.63 4.43
CA SER A 236 -3.23 -3.97 4.80
C SER A 236 -2.99 -2.98 5.95
N PRO A 237 -3.59 -1.77 5.92
CA PRO A 237 -3.49 -0.83 7.03
C PRO A 237 -4.15 -1.42 8.28
N VAL A 238 -3.57 -1.16 9.46
CA VAL A 238 -4.12 -1.60 10.75
C VAL A 238 -4.21 -0.38 11.65
N TYR A 239 -5.42 0.17 11.78
CA TYR A 239 -5.73 1.34 12.63
C TYR A 239 -6.84 1.05 13.65
N HIS A 240 -7.18 -0.23 13.85
CA HIS A 240 -8.22 -0.67 14.78
C HIS A 240 -7.78 -1.96 15.49
N ASP A 241 -8.46 -2.31 16.58
CA ASP A 241 -8.00 -3.35 17.51
C ASP A 241 -8.07 -4.77 16.93
N THR A 242 -9.03 -5.04 16.05
CA THR A 242 -9.21 -6.36 15.42
C THR A 242 -8.45 -6.52 14.10
N GLY A 243 -7.94 -5.41 13.54
CA GLY A 243 -7.13 -5.41 12.33
C GLY A 243 -5.89 -6.29 12.50
N TRP A 244 -5.43 -6.92 11.42
CA TRP A 244 -4.34 -7.90 11.53
C TRP A 244 -3.46 -7.94 10.29
N TRP A 245 -2.17 -8.17 10.52
CA TRP A 245 -1.24 -8.47 9.43
C TRP A 245 -1.03 -9.97 9.24
N ARG A 246 -0.84 -10.35 7.98
CA ARG A 246 -0.44 -11.69 7.50
C ARG A 246 1.04 -12.01 7.71
N PHE A 247 1.70 -11.35 8.65
CA PHE A 247 3.10 -11.60 8.97
C PHE A 247 3.26 -12.71 10.01
N ASN A 248 4.38 -13.43 9.94
CA ASN A 248 4.81 -14.30 11.03
C ASN A 248 4.96 -13.45 12.32
N PRO A 249 4.54 -13.96 13.50
CA PRO A 249 4.70 -13.25 14.77
C PRO A 249 6.10 -12.68 15.02
N ARG A 250 7.16 -13.35 14.53
CA ARG A 250 8.54 -12.84 14.60
C ARG A 250 8.72 -11.53 13.84
N HIS A 251 8.21 -11.44 12.62
CA HIS A 251 8.25 -10.22 11.83
C HIS A 251 7.37 -9.12 12.45
N CYS A 252 6.20 -9.47 13.01
CA CYS A 252 5.37 -8.50 13.73
C CYS A 252 6.14 -7.83 14.85
N ARG A 253 6.88 -8.59 15.68
CA ARG A 253 7.71 -8.03 16.76
C ARG A 253 8.81 -7.10 16.23
N ALA A 254 9.45 -7.47 15.12
CA ALA A 254 10.42 -6.60 14.49
C ALA A 254 9.79 -5.28 14.03
N ILE A 255 8.62 -5.35 13.37
CA ILE A 255 7.86 -4.18 12.91
C ILE A 255 7.45 -3.28 14.09
N VAL A 256 6.96 -3.86 15.18
CA VAL A 256 6.64 -3.15 16.43
C VAL A 256 7.85 -2.36 16.94
N SER A 257 9.00 -3.00 17.03
CA SER A 257 10.26 -2.35 17.45
C SER A 257 10.66 -1.23 16.46
N GLY A 258 10.45 -1.44 15.16
CA GLY A 258 10.61 -0.39 14.15
C GLY A 258 9.67 0.80 14.38
N ALA A 259 8.41 0.54 14.75
CA ALA A 259 7.42 1.58 15.04
C ALA A 259 7.78 2.38 16.30
N ALA A 260 8.18 1.71 17.38
CA ALA A 260 8.67 2.36 18.60
C ALA A 260 9.90 3.23 18.32
N THR A 261 10.79 2.78 17.43
CA THR A 261 11.95 3.56 16.96
C THR A 261 11.51 4.83 16.23
N LEU A 262 10.58 4.71 15.27
CA LEU A 262 10.04 5.85 14.51
C LEU A 262 9.36 6.86 15.44
N PHE A 263 8.68 6.39 16.48
CA PHE A 263 8.03 7.23 17.47
C PHE A 263 9.01 8.02 18.34
N LYS A 264 10.13 7.41 18.76
CA LYS A 264 11.16 8.07 19.60
C LYS A 264 12.08 9.02 18.83
N MET A 265 12.30 8.79 17.52
CA MET A 265 13.23 9.59 16.71
C MET A 265 12.93 11.12 16.71
N PRO A 266 11.68 11.58 16.49
CA PRO A 266 11.34 13.00 16.56
C PRO A 266 11.55 13.64 17.95
N LYS A 267 11.47 12.82 19.01
CA LYS A 267 11.62 13.27 20.42
C LYS A 267 13.08 13.43 20.86
N ARG A 268 14.04 13.23 19.96
CA ARG A 268 15.50 13.32 20.19
C ARG A 268 16.07 12.25 21.13
N GLU A 269 15.33 11.17 21.36
CA GLU A 269 15.74 10.00 22.15
C GLU A 269 16.56 9.01 21.29
N PHE A 270 17.62 9.51 20.65
CA PHE A 270 18.33 8.76 19.60
C PHE A 270 19.01 7.48 20.08
N SER A 271 19.54 7.46 21.31
CA SER A 271 20.22 6.27 21.86
C SER A 271 19.24 5.12 22.10
N GLU A 272 18.07 5.42 22.64
CA GLU A 272 17.01 4.43 22.90
C GLU A 272 16.40 3.96 21.58
N ALA A 273 16.11 4.90 20.66
CA ALA A 273 15.63 4.58 19.32
C ALA A 273 16.63 3.65 18.59
N ALA A 274 17.93 3.91 18.66
CA ALA A 274 18.95 3.05 18.05
C ALA A 274 19.00 1.65 18.66
N GLN A 275 18.84 1.53 19.97
CA GLN A 275 18.81 0.24 20.66
C GLN A 275 17.58 -0.58 20.26
N ILE A 276 16.40 0.04 20.26
CA ILE A 276 15.14 -0.61 19.88
C ILE A 276 15.20 -1.03 18.41
N GLY A 277 15.63 -0.14 17.51
CA GLY A 277 15.68 -0.38 16.06
C GLY A 277 16.64 -1.49 15.62
N GLY A 278 17.51 -1.95 16.52
CA GLY A 278 18.40 -3.09 16.28
C GLY A 278 17.65 -4.37 15.90
N LEU A 279 16.51 -4.66 16.54
CA LEU A 279 15.71 -5.86 16.24
C LEU A 279 15.10 -5.79 14.84
N PHE A 280 14.60 -4.62 14.45
CA PHE A 280 14.05 -4.37 13.11
C PHE A 280 15.11 -4.61 12.01
N ALA A 281 16.31 -4.01 12.16
CA ALA A 281 17.39 -4.15 11.20
C ALA A 281 17.93 -5.59 11.10
N GLN A 282 18.05 -6.28 12.24
CA GLN A 282 18.47 -7.68 12.28
C GLN A 282 17.48 -8.59 11.55
N GLU A 283 16.17 -8.39 11.74
CA GLU A 283 15.16 -9.22 11.09
C GLU A 283 15.06 -8.96 9.58
N ILE A 284 15.26 -7.72 9.13
CA ILE A 284 15.39 -7.40 7.70
C ILE A 284 16.59 -8.16 7.10
N THR A 285 17.74 -8.08 7.75
CA THR A 285 18.97 -8.76 7.31
C THR A 285 18.77 -10.27 7.22
N ARG A 286 18.17 -10.85 8.26
CA ARG A 286 17.84 -12.27 8.31
C ARG A 286 16.89 -12.68 7.20
N SER A 287 15.80 -11.94 6.99
CA SER A 287 14.80 -12.23 5.96
C SER A 287 15.42 -12.18 4.55
N ARG A 288 16.36 -11.26 4.30
CA ARG A 288 17.16 -11.21 3.07
C ARG A 288 18.04 -12.44 2.89
N GLN A 289 18.73 -12.88 3.95
CA GLN A 289 19.55 -14.09 3.93
C GLN A 289 18.72 -15.34 3.66
N GLU A 290 17.59 -15.53 4.36
CA GLU A 290 16.68 -16.65 4.17
C GLU A 290 16.18 -16.72 2.71
N ARG A 291 15.81 -15.57 2.13
CA ARG A 291 15.41 -15.46 0.72
C ARG A 291 16.57 -15.79 -0.24
N ALA A 292 17.77 -15.29 0.01
CA ALA A 292 18.94 -15.60 -0.82
C ALA A 292 19.24 -17.11 -0.84
N VAL A 293 19.17 -17.77 0.32
CA VAL A 293 19.33 -19.23 0.44
C VAL A 293 18.26 -19.98 -0.34
N GLN A 294 16.99 -19.55 -0.28
CA GLN A 294 15.90 -20.15 -1.06
C GLN A 294 16.11 -20.02 -2.58
N ILE A 295 16.63 -18.88 -3.05
CA ILE A 295 16.93 -18.66 -4.47
C ILE A 295 18.08 -19.60 -4.91
N LEU A 296 19.14 -19.71 -4.11
CA LEU A 296 20.28 -20.58 -4.40
C LEU A 296 19.89 -22.06 -4.41
N SER A 297 19.07 -22.51 -3.45
CA SER A 297 18.62 -23.90 -3.39
C SER A 297 17.76 -24.29 -4.59
N ARG A 298 16.87 -23.39 -5.05
CA ARG A 298 16.09 -23.58 -6.29
C ARG A 298 16.99 -23.69 -7.53
N LYS A 299 17.99 -22.81 -7.65
CA LYS A 299 18.95 -22.87 -8.77
C LYS A 299 19.73 -24.19 -8.81
N ASN A 300 20.15 -24.70 -7.64
CA ASN A 300 20.86 -25.97 -7.56
C ASN A 300 19.98 -27.17 -7.91
N ARG A 301 18.67 -27.11 -7.60
CA ARG A 301 17.72 -28.16 -7.96
C ARG A 301 17.49 -28.23 -9.47
N ASN A 302 17.41 -27.10 -10.15
CA ASN A 302 17.20 -27.04 -11.61
C ASN A 302 18.44 -27.42 -12.44
N ARG A 303 19.60 -27.63 -11.80
CA ARG A 303 20.85 -28.07 -12.47
C ARG A 303 21.07 -29.58 -12.42
N ARG A 304 20.27 -30.32 -11.65
CA ARG A 304 20.31 -31.77 -11.55
C ARG A 304 19.21 -32.37 -12.42
#